data_AF-A0A455U0M6-F1
#
_entry.id   AF-A0A455U0M6-F1
#
_cell.length_a   1.000
_cell.length_b   1.000
_cell.length_c   1.000
_cell.angle_alpha   90.00
_cell.angle_beta   90.00
_cell.angle_gamma   90.00
#
_symmetry.space_group_name_H-M   'P 1'
#
loop_
_entity.id
_entity.type
_entity.pdbx_description
1 polymer ?
#
loop_
_entity_poly.entity_id
_entity_poly.type
_entity_poly.pdbx_seq_one_letter_code
_entity_poly.pdbx_strand_id
1 'polypeptide(L)'
;MEWDEAIMWQHTRGDAYQQALDQLIQLGLAYPCSCSRKQWQAFDIYPGWCREGVCDANKPVAWRLRSDLGKRPTCWQDRLFGEQRFDPADLGDVVLKRKDGLWAYQLAVVVDDAEQQITDVVRGLDLLDNTPWQHQLQSALQLPQPRYLHLPLIVTTEGQKLSKQNLAPALSENEQGVRRQLFQALEALDQAPPQVLASESPATQLHWAIANWSLQRLRPTAHRQTPASMPPSTPPSIPTGD
;
A
#
# COMPACT_ATOMS: atom_id res chain seq x y z
N MET A 1 -10.07 -14.52 11.47
CA MET A 1 -8.87 -13.77 11.87
C MET A 1 -9.33 -12.74 12.87
N GLU A 2 -8.62 -12.65 13.99
CA GLU A 2 -8.91 -11.70 15.07
C GLU A 2 -7.71 -10.74 15.16
N TRP A 3 -7.94 -9.55 15.68
CA TRP A 3 -6.91 -8.53 15.88
C TRP A 3 -6.84 -8.19 17.38
N ASP A 4 -5.64 -7.88 17.87
CA ASP A 4 -5.42 -7.71 19.31
C ASP A 4 -5.79 -6.31 19.81
N GLU A 5 -5.40 -5.27 19.06
CA GLU A 5 -5.51 -3.87 19.46
C GLU A 5 -6.82 -3.20 19.02
N ALA A 6 -7.17 -2.08 19.64
CA ALA A 6 -8.35 -1.31 19.22
C ALA A 6 -8.20 -0.82 17.76
N ILE A 7 -9.31 -0.87 17.01
CA ILE A 7 -9.32 -0.36 15.63
C ILE A 7 -9.09 1.16 15.64
N MET A 8 -8.02 1.60 14.99
CA MET A 8 -7.78 3.01 14.69
C MET A 8 -8.50 3.41 13.40
N TRP A 9 -9.25 4.52 13.45
CA TRP A 9 -10.00 5.03 12.31
C TRP A 9 -9.36 6.31 11.77
N GLN A 10 -8.78 6.25 10.57
CA GLN A 10 -8.01 7.40 10.02
C GLN A 10 -8.83 8.69 9.84
N HIS A 11 -10.15 8.62 9.73
CA HIS A 11 -10.99 9.81 9.57
C HIS A 11 -11.09 10.65 10.86
N THR A 12 -10.73 10.10 12.03
CA THR A 12 -10.73 10.83 13.31
C THR A 12 -9.37 11.44 13.66
N ARG A 13 -8.36 11.26 12.80
CA ARG A 13 -6.94 11.50 13.09
C ARG A 13 -6.40 12.82 12.50
N GLY A 14 -7.31 13.72 12.10
CA GLY A 14 -6.97 14.95 11.38
C GLY A 14 -5.95 15.83 12.10
N ASP A 15 -6.05 15.95 13.42
CA ASP A 15 -5.13 16.78 14.22
C ASP A 15 -3.71 16.23 14.23
N ALA A 16 -3.54 14.90 14.36
CA ALA A 16 -2.23 14.25 14.32
C ALA A 16 -1.54 14.46 12.96
N TYR A 17 -2.29 14.33 11.87
CA TYR A 17 -1.75 14.58 10.53
C TYR A 17 -1.44 16.05 10.29
N GLN A 18 -2.25 16.97 10.84
CA GLN A 18 -1.98 18.41 10.76
C GLN A 18 -0.70 18.77 11.51
N GLN A 19 -0.50 18.25 12.71
CA GLN A 19 0.72 18.46 13.47
C GLN A 19 1.97 17.97 12.71
N ALA A 20 1.89 16.79 12.10
CA ALA A 20 2.98 16.26 11.28
C ALA A 20 3.26 17.14 10.05
N LEU A 21 2.20 17.60 9.36
CA LEU A 21 2.35 18.53 8.24
C LEU A 21 2.99 19.86 8.68
N ASP A 22 2.54 20.43 9.80
CA ASP A 22 3.08 21.69 10.32
C ASP A 22 4.58 21.58 10.65
N GLN A 23 5.01 20.46 11.22
CA GLN A 23 6.43 20.18 11.43
C GLN A 23 7.21 20.10 10.11
N LEU A 24 6.67 19.42 9.09
CA LEU A 24 7.31 19.36 7.76
C LEU A 24 7.41 20.74 7.10
N ILE A 25 6.40 21.60 7.29
CA ILE A 25 6.42 22.99 6.82
C ILE A 25 7.54 23.78 7.50
N GLN A 26 7.65 23.67 8.83
CA GLN A 26 8.71 24.34 9.60
C GLN A 26 10.11 23.89 9.17
N LEU A 27 10.27 22.61 8.81
CA LEU A 27 11.52 22.06 8.28
C LEU A 27 11.79 22.44 6.82
N GLY A 28 10.89 23.16 6.14
CA GLY A 28 11.01 23.48 4.72
C GLY A 28 10.86 22.27 3.79
N LEU A 29 10.34 21.15 4.32
CA LEU A 29 10.17 19.88 3.59
C LEU A 29 8.77 19.73 2.99
N ALA A 30 7.82 20.58 3.35
CA ALA A 30 6.51 20.65 2.71
C ALA A 30 6.22 22.05 2.16
N TYR A 31 5.58 22.12 0.99
CA TYR A 31 5.23 23.39 0.35
C TYR A 31 3.81 23.38 -0.24
N PRO A 32 3.15 24.54 -0.31
CA PRO A 32 1.84 24.67 -0.91
C PRO A 32 1.92 24.69 -2.44
N CYS A 33 1.01 24.02 -3.11
CA CYS A 33 0.96 23.86 -4.56
C CYS A 33 -0.44 24.16 -5.11
N SER A 34 -0.57 25.19 -5.94
CA SER A 34 -1.83 25.52 -6.62
C SER A 34 -2.02 24.79 -7.96
N CYS A 35 -1.04 24.02 -8.43
CA CYS A 35 -1.13 23.32 -9.72
C CYS A 35 -2.20 22.20 -9.71
N SER A 36 -2.88 21.99 -10.84
CA SER A 36 -3.76 20.85 -11.10
C SER A 36 -3.05 19.82 -11.98
N ARG A 37 -3.48 18.54 -11.95
CA ARG A 37 -2.91 17.49 -12.81
C ARG A 37 -2.96 17.86 -14.29
N LYS A 38 -4.03 18.55 -14.73
CA LYS A 38 -4.20 19.01 -16.11
C LYS A 38 -3.07 19.95 -16.56
N GLN A 39 -2.53 20.79 -15.68
CA GLN A 39 -1.48 21.75 -16.04
C GLN A 39 -0.13 21.08 -16.34
N TRP A 40 0.15 19.93 -15.74
CA TRP A 40 1.39 19.18 -15.92
C TRP A 40 1.13 17.77 -16.48
N GLN A 41 0.04 17.60 -17.24
CA GLN A 41 -0.34 16.31 -17.82
C GLN A 41 0.66 15.76 -18.83
N ALA A 42 1.48 16.64 -19.43
CA ALA A 42 2.55 16.27 -20.34
C ALA A 42 3.80 15.74 -19.63
N PHE A 43 3.81 15.75 -18.29
CA PHE A 43 4.89 15.25 -17.46
C PHE A 43 4.41 14.03 -16.67
N ASP A 44 5.24 13.00 -16.60
CA ASP A 44 4.97 11.84 -15.77
C ASP A 44 5.03 12.21 -14.28
N ILE A 45 6.00 13.07 -13.94
CA ILE A 45 6.30 13.52 -12.59
C ILE A 45 6.01 15.02 -12.47
N TYR A 46 5.46 15.44 -11.33
CA TYR A 46 5.22 16.86 -11.07
C TYR A 46 6.55 17.65 -11.09
N PRO A 47 6.71 18.69 -11.94
CA PRO A 47 8.00 19.37 -12.10
C PRO A 47 8.47 20.24 -10.94
N GLY A 48 7.68 20.38 -9.86
CA GLY A 48 8.06 21.21 -8.71
C GLY A 48 7.85 22.72 -8.89
N TRP A 49 6.94 23.15 -9.78
CA TRP A 49 6.73 24.57 -10.09
C TRP A 49 6.37 25.46 -8.89
N CYS A 50 5.79 24.90 -7.82
CA CYS A 50 5.45 25.66 -6.63
C CYS A 50 6.49 25.59 -5.49
N ARG A 51 7.66 24.96 -5.70
CA ARG A 51 8.68 24.76 -4.63
C ARG A 51 9.15 26.07 -3.98
N GLU A 52 9.29 27.12 -4.79
CA GLU A 52 9.77 28.45 -4.36
C GLU A 52 8.63 29.48 -4.20
N GLY A 53 7.37 29.03 -4.29
CA GLY A 53 6.20 29.91 -4.20
C GLY A 53 5.02 29.40 -5.01
N VAL A 54 3.81 29.66 -4.51
CA VAL A 54 2.58 29.22 -5.18
C VAL A 54 2.42 29.92 -6.53
N CYS A 55 2.24 29.16 -7.61
CA CYS A 55 2.10 29.74 -8.97
C CYS A 55 0.85 30.62 -9.15
N ASP A 56 -0.18 30.40 -8.33
CA ASP A 56 -1.44 31.13 -8.35
C ASP A 56 -1.99 31.19 -6.93
N ALA A 57 -1.82 32.33 -6.27
CA ALA A 57 -2.20 32.55 -4.89
C ALA A 57 -3.73 32.60 -4.67
N ASN A 58 -4.52 32.74 -5.73
CA ASN A 58 -5.99 32.82 -5.65
C ASN A 58 -6.67 31.44 -5.68
N LYS A 59 -5.90 30.36 -5.83
CA LYS A 59 -6.42 29.00 -5.92
C LYS A 59 -6.21 28.21 -4.63
N PRO A 60 -7.08 27.23 -4.33
CA PRO A 60 -6.83 26.29 -3.26
C PRO A 60 -5.55 25.49 -3.54
N VAL A 61 -4.81 25.22 -2.47
CA VAL A 61 -3.49 24.57 -2.52
C VAL A 61 -3.56 23.14 -1.99
N ALA A 62 -2.78 22.26 -2.58
CA ALA A 62 -2.38 20.99 -1.97
C ALA A 62 -1.05 21.20 -1.27
N TRP A 63 -0.74 20.40 -0.26
CA TRP A 63 0.59 20.35 0.34
C TRP A 63 1.38 19.19 -0.27
N ARG A 64 2.61 19.45 -0.67
CA ARG A 64 3.52 18.46 -1.28
C ARG A 64 4.81 18.32 -0.50
N LEU A 65 5.38 17.13 -0.51
CA LEU A 65 6.70 16.83 0.03
C LEU A 65 7.79 17.29 -0.94
N ARG A 66 8.86 17.91 -0.43
CA ARG A 66 10.10 18.19 -1.16
C ARG A 66 10.93 16.92 -1.27
N SER A 67 10.66 16.08 -2.26
CA SER A 67 11.37 14.80 -2.41
C SER A 67 12.85 15.00 -2.78
N ASP A 68 13.20 16.15 -3.37
CA ASP A 68 14.56 16.55 -3.69
C ASP A 68 15.44 16.82 -2.46
N LEU A 69 14.84 17.12 -1.31
CA LEU A 69 15.52 17.40 -0.05
C LEU A 69 15.60 16.19 0.89
N GLY A 70 15.12 15.02 0.44
CA GLY A 70 15.22 13.77 1.19
C GLY A 70 16.65 13.19 1.21
N LYS A 71 16.85 12.14 2.00
CA LYS A 71 18.05 11.31 1.90
C LYS A 71 18.08 10.64 0.51
N ARG A 72 19.22 10.72 -0.18
CA ARG A 72 19.36 10.24 -1.55
C ARG A 72 20.65 9.42 -1.74
N PRO A 73 20.57 8.17 -2.23
CA PRO A 73 19.34 7.39 -2.39
C PRO A 73 18.79 6.92 -1.05
N THR A 74 17.49 6.70 -1.00
CA THR A 74 16.86 5.91 0.07
C THR A 74 17.17 4.45 -0.19
N CYS A 75 17.79 3.80 0.80
CA CYS A 75 18.14 2.38 0.75
C CYS A 75 17.51 1.66 1.94
N TRP A 76 16.94 0.48 1.72
CA TRP A 76 16.44 -0.39 2.78
C TRP A 76 16.52 -1.86 2.38
N GLN A 77 16.41 -2.74 3.36
CA GLN A 77 16.33 -4.18 3.14
C GLN A 77 14.86 -4.59 3.12
N ASP A 78 14.32 -4.96 1.96
CA ASP A 78 13.05 -5.69 1.91
C ASP A 78 13.31 -7.15 2.32
N ARG A 79 12.45 -7.67 3.20
CA ARG A 79 12.59 -9.02 3.76
C ARG A 79 12.36 -10.13 2.73
N LEU A 80 11.72 -9.84 1.59
CA LEU A 80 11.53 -10.78 0.49
C LEU A 80 12.32 -10.38 -0.77
N PHE A 81 12.22 -9.12 -1.19
CA PHE A 81 12.78 -8.64 -2.47
C PHE A 81 14.23 -8.16 -2.39
N GLY A 82 14.88 -8.26 -1.23
CA GLY A 82 16.29 -7.92 -1.09
C GLY A 82 16.54 -6.43 -0.87
N GLU A 83 17.78 -6.01 -1.08
CA GLU A 83 18.16 -4.59 -1.00
C GLU A 83 17.40 -3.76 -2.05
N GLN A 84 16.76 -2.70 -1.59
CA GLN A 84 16.04 -1.74 -2.40
C GLN A 84 16.78 -0.40 -2.39
N ARG A 85 16.87 0.24 -3.55
CA ARG A 85 17.54 1.52 -3.73
C ARG A 85 16.74 2.41 -4.67
N PHE A 86 16.23 3.51 -4.13
CA PHE A 86 15.41 4.47 -4.87
C PHE A 86 15.90 5.88 -4.61
N ASP A 87 15.82 6.75 -5.61
CA ASP A 87 15.99 8.18 -5.41
C ASP A 87 14.59 8.84 -5.33
N PRO A 88 14.18 9.36 -4.15
CA PRO A 88 12.89 10.07 -4.02
C PRO A 88 12.69 11.21 -5.04
N ALA A 89 13.77 11.85 -5.51
CA ALA A 89 13.66 12.92 -6.51
C ALA A 89 13.19 12.41 -7.88
N ASP A 90 13.52 11.16 -8.22
CA ASP A 90 13.09 10.51 -9.47
C ASP A 90 11.62 10.05 -9.40
N LEU A 91 11.03 10.02 -8.20
CA LEU A 91 9.61 9.71 -7.99
C LEU A 91 8.76 10.99 -7.92
N GLY A 92 9.38 12.10 -7.56
CA GLY A 92 8.78 13.43 -7.49
C GLY A 92 8.03 13.75 -6.21
N ASP A 93 7.47 14.96 -6.18
CA ASP A 93 6.90 15.57 -4.98
C ASP A 93 5.46 15.09 -4.75
N VAL A 94 5.31 14.07 -3.90
CA VAL A 94 4.03 13.47 -3.55
C VAL A 94 3.15 14.43 -2.74
N VAL A 95 1.83 14.33 -2.91
CA VAL A 95 0.86 15.10 -2.11
C VAL A 95 0.80 14.52 -0.70
N LEU A 96 0.80 15.40 0.30
CA LEU A 96 0.59 15.10 1.73
C LEU A 96 -0.83 15.45 2.18
N LYS A 97 -1.37 16.58 1.68
CA LYS A 97 -2.74 17.02 1.90
C LYS A 97 -3.32 17.56 0.60
N ARG A 98 -4.49 17.06 0.20
CA ARG A 98 -5.15 17.47 -1.04
C ARG A 98 -5.84 18.83 -0.89
N LYS A 99 -6.20 19.43 -2.03
CA LYS A 99 -6.92 20.72 -2.10
C LYS A 99 -8.30 20.69 -1.45
N ASP A 100 -8.93 19.52 -1.44
CA ASP A 100 -10.23 19.27 -0.80
C ASP A 100 -10.09 18.89 0.69
N GLY A 101 -8.90 19.03 1.27
CA GLY A 101 -8.65 18.81 2.70
C GLY A 101 -8.36 17.35 3.08
N LEU A 102 -8.52 16.40 2.15
CA LEU A 102 -8.25 14.99 2.42
C LEU A 102 -6.75 14.73 2.58
N TRP A 103 -6.41 13.96 3.61
CA TRP A 103 -5.04 13.51 3.89
C TRP A 103 -4.60 12.44 2.90
N ALA A 104 -3.36 12.53 2.43
CA ALA A 104 -2.80 11.53 1.54
C ALA A 104 -2.27 10.34 2.34
N TYR A 105 -2.36 9.16 1.73
CA TYR A 105 -1.86 7.90 2.29
C TYR A 105 -0.43 8.01 2.83
N GLN A 106 0.47 8.69 2.12
CA GLN A 106 1.88 8.79 2.51
C GLN A 106 2.09 9.40 3.90
N LEU A 107 1.33 10.45 4.24
CA LEU A 107 1.46 11.08 5.55
C LEU A 107 0.73 10.27 6.61
N ALA A 108 -0.52 9.88 6.32
CA ALA A 108 -1.37 9.19 7.30
C ALA A 108 -0.74 7.88 7.77
N VAL A 109 -0.23 7.04 6.85
CA VAL A 109 0.37 5.75 7.20
C VAL A 109 1.61 5.90 8.08
N VAL A 110 2.47 6.89 7.80
CA VAL A 110 3.69 7.11 8.58
C VAL A 110 3.38 7.58 10.01
N VAL A 111 2.39 8.46 10.16
CA VAL A 111 1.98 8.97 11.47
C VAL A 111 1.30 7.88 12.29
N ASP A 112 0.37 7.13 11.69
CA ASP A 112 -0.35 6.08 12.40
C ASP A 112 0.53 4.87 12.73
N ASP A 113 1.38 4.40 11.79
CA ASP A 113 2.32 3.30 12.05
C ASP A 113 3.24 3.63 13.24
N ALA A 114 3.70 4.89 13.33
CA ALA A 114 4.55 5.32 14.45
C ALA A 114 3.79 5.37 15.78
N GLU A 115 2.56 5.88 15.80
CA GLU A 115 1.73 5.92 17.01
C GLU A 115 1.35 4.51 17.49
N GLN A 116 1.04 3.61 16.57
CA GLN A 116 0.75 2.21 16.85
C GLN A 116 2.00 1.37 17.10
N GLN A 117 3.20 1.98 17.06
CA GLN A 117 4.49 1.32 17.29
C GLN A 117 4.72 0.12 16.36
N ILE A 118 4.28 0.22 15.10
CA ILE A 118 4.44 -0.82 14.10
C ILE A 118 5.93 -1.06 13.84
N THR A 119 6.34 -2.32 14.00
CA THR A 119 7.73 -2.75 13.82
C THR A 119 7.98 -3.46 12.49
N ASP A 120 6.93 -4.05 11.91
CA ASP A 120 6.96 -4.78 10.64
C ASP A 120 5.76 -4.42 9.79
N VAL A 121 6.01 -3.91 8.59
CA VAL A 121 4.98 -3.62 7.60
C VAL A 121 5.00 -4.73 6.55
N VAL A 122 3.92 -5.52 6.52
CA VAL A 122 3.70 -6.60 5.54
C VAL A 122 2.56 -6.19 4.62
N ARG A 123 2.84 -5.89 3.35
CA ARG A 123 1.85 -5.33 2.39
C ARG A 123 2.13 -5.76 0.95
N GLY A 124 1.25 -5.47 0.01
CA GLY A 124 1.43 -5.82 -1.40
C GLY A 124 2.59 -5.07 -2.08
N LEU A 125 3.24 -5.72 -3.05
CA LEU A 125 4.35 -5.18 -3.84
C LEU A 125 4.00 -3.92 -4.64
N ASP A 126 2.72 -3.67 -4.89
CA ASP A 126 2.23 -2.44 -5.50
C ASP A 126 2.54 -1.17 -4.69
N LEU A 127 2.94 -1.32 -3.42
CA LEU A 127 3.33 -0.22 -2.54
C LEU A 127 4.85 -0.15 -2.29
N LEU A 128 5.66 -0.96 -2.97
CA LEU A 128 7.12 -0.97 -2.79
C LEU A 128 7.73 0.40 -3.10
N ASP A 129 7.35 0.99 -4.23
CA ASP A 129 7.79 2.30 -4.72
C ASP A 129 7.24 3.49 -3.90
N ASN A 130 6.33 3.24 -2.95
CA ASN A 130 5.84 4.25 -2.01
C ASN A 130 6.77 4.36 -0.78
N THR A 131 7.50 3.30 -0.45
CA THR A 131 8.42 3.20 0.69
C THR A 131 9.48 4.32 0.75
N PRO A 132 10.06 4.81 -0.37
CA PRO A 132 11.03 5.89 -0.33
C PRO A 132 10.50 7.20 0.26
N TRP A 133 9.26 7.60 -0.08
CA TRP A 133 8.62 8.77 0.51
C TRP A 133 8.33 8.55 2.00
N GLN A 134 7.92 7.35 2.38
CA GLN A 134 7.60 7.01 3.77
C GLN A 134 8.87 7.03 4.64
N HIS A 135 9.99 6.50 4.16
CA HIS A 135 11.29 6.62 4.80
C HIS A 135 11.74 8.08 4.96
N GLN A 136 11.52 8.92 3.94
CA GLN A 136 11.83 10.34 4.03
C GLN A 136 10.98 11.02 5.11
N LEU A 137 9.68 10.77 5.13
CA LEU A 137 8.76 11.31 6.14
C LEU A 137 9.12 10.84 7.55
N GLN A 138 9.39 9.55 7.74
CA GLN A 138 9.84 8.98 9.01
C GLN A 138 11.13 9.65 9.49
N SER A 139 12.11 9.82 8.59
CA SER A 139 13.38 10.50 8.93
C SER A 139 13.16 11.97 9.32
N ALA A 140 12.34 12.69 8.56
CA ALA A 140 12.04 14.11 8.78
C ALA A 140 11.29 14.36 10.09
N LEU A 141 10.33 13.48 10.41
CA LEU A 141 9.50 13.54 11.61
C LEU A 141 10.16 12.86 12.82
N GLN A 142 11.36 12.29 12.67
CA GLN A 142 12.08 11.54 13.70
C GLN A 142 11.27 10.34 14.24
N LEU A 143 10.56 9.66 13.34
CA LEU A 143 9.73 8.50 13.65
C LEU A 143 10.50 7.19 13.38
N PRO A 144 10.07 6.07 14.00
CA PRO A 144 10.64 4.75 13.72
C PRO A 144 10.53 4.35 12.25
N GLN A 145 11.52 3.60 11.76
CA GLN A 145 11.50 2.98 10.44
C GLN A 145 11.23 1.48 10.61
N PRO A 146 10.05 0.97 10.22
CA PRO A 146 9.73 -0.44 10.37
C PRO A 146 10.51 -1.30 9.38
N ARG A 147 10.53 -2.61 9.62
CA ARG A 147 11.02 -3.59 8.65
C ARG A 147 9.94 -3.85 7.60
N TYR A 148 10.30 -3.86 6.33
CA TYR A 148 9.34 -4.06 5.25
C TYR A 148 9.41 -5.47 4.67
N LEU A 149 8.24 -6.03 4.37
CA LEU A 149 8.07 -7.24 3.57
C LEU A 149 6.97 -6.97 2.55
N HIS A 150 7.36 -6.86 1.28
CA HIS A 150 6.39 -6.72 0.21
C HIS A 150 5.98 -8.10 -0.33
N LEU A 151 4.67 -8.37 -0.37
CA LEU A 151 4.08 -9.62 -0.85
C LEU A 151 3.81 -9.56 -2.36
N PRO A 152 4.07 -10.65 -3.11
CA PRO A 152 3.72 -10.76 -4.52
C PRO A 152 2.25 -10.48 -4.80
N LEU A 153 1.96 -9.92 -5.98
CA LEU A 153 0.58 -9.62 -6.38
C LEU A 153 -0.05 -10.83 -7.07
N ILE A 154 -1.31 -11.14 -6.74
CA ILE A 154 -2.08 -12.11 -7.49
C ILE A 154 -2.56 -11.47 -8.81
N VAL A 155 -2.28 -12.15 -9.92
CA VAL A 155 -2.68 -11.77 -11.28
C VAL A 155 -3.51 -12.88 -11.91
N THR A 156 -4.40 -12.53 -12.84
CA THR A 156 -5.16 -13.50 -13.63
C THR A 156 -4.25 -14.29 -14.56
N THR A 157 -4.79 -15.33 -15.19
CA THR A 157 -4.12 -16.13 -16.22
C THR A 157 -3.64 -15.29 -17.40
N GLU A 158 -4.33 -14.18 -17.69
CA GLU A 158 -4.01 -13.20 -18.73
C GLU A 158 -3.00 -12.14 -18.26
N GLY A 159 -2.46 -12.27 -17.04
CA GLY A 159 -1.47 -11.35 -16.46
C GLY A 159 -2.05 -10.04 -15.94
N GLN A 160 -3.37 -9.90 -15.88
CA GLN A 160 -4.01 -8.70 -15.34
C GLN A 160 -3.99 -8.73 -13.81
N LYS A 161 -3.64 -7.62 -13.16
CA LYS A 161 -3.73 -7.52 -11.69
C LYS A 161 -5.16 -7.77 -11.24
N LEU A 162 -5.37 -8.65 -10.25
CA LEU A 162 -6.65 -8.69 -9.56
C LEU A 162 -6.81 -7.40 -8.75
N SER A 163 -7.46 -6.41 -9.33
CA SER A 163 -7.76 -5.13 -8.70
C SER A 163 -9.26 -4.88 -8.74
N LYS A 164 -9.76 -3.99 -7.87
CA LYS A 164 -11.17 -3.55 -7.91
C LYS A 164 -11.57 -2.95 -9.26
N GLN A 165 -10.61 -2.45 -10.06
CA GLN A 165 -10.84 -1.96 -11.41
C GLN A 165 -11.01 -3.11 -12.44
N ASN A 166 -10.52 -4.31 -12.12
CA ASN A 166 -10.55 -5.49 -12.99
C ASN A 166 -11.58 -6.54 -12.53
N LEU A 167 -12.64 -6.13 -11.82
CA LEU A 167 -13.76 -7.00 -11.42
C LEU A 167 -13.33 -8.24 -10.63
N ALA A 168 -12.28 -8.14 -9.81
CA ALA A 168 -11.91 -9.23 -8.92
C ALA A 168 -13.13 -9.61 -8.05
N PRO A 169 -13.55 -10.89 -8.04
CA PRO A 169 -14.72 -11.31 -7.29
C PRO A 169 -14.50 -11.04 -5.80
N ALA A 170 -15.57 -10.66 -5.11
CA ALA A 170 -15.54 -10.51 -3.66
C ALA A 170 -15.09 -11.83 -3.00
N LEU A 171 -14.50 -11.72 -1.81
CA LEU A 171 -14.24 -12.89 -0.98
C LEU A 171 -15.57 -13.59 -0.67
N SER A 172 -15.54 -14.92 -0.61
CA SER A 172 -16.72 -15.68 -0.27
C SER A 172 -17.08 -15.45 1.19
N GLU A 173 -18.36 -15.27 1.46
CA GLU A 173 -18.88 -15.13 2.82
C GLU A 173 -19.39 -16.46 3.40
N ASN A 174 -19.54 -17.49 2.56
CA ASN A 174 -19.94 -18.81 3.03
C ASN A 174 -18.72 -19.63 3.48
N GLU A 175 -18.93 -20.50 4.47
CA GLU A 175 -17.87 -21.27 5.12
C GLU A 175 -17.04 -22.10 4.14
N GLN A 176 -17.69 -22.74 3.16
CA GLN A 176 -17.00 -23.57 2.16
C GLN A 176 -16.07 -22.75 1.27
N GLY A 177 -16.49 -21.54 0.89
CA GLY A 177 -15.71 -20.62 0.08
C GLY A 177 -14.55 -20.01 0.87
N VAL A 178 -14.79 -19.58 2.12
CA VAL A 178 -13.73 -19.07 3.02
C VAL A 178 -12.64 -20.13 3.21
N ARG A 179 -13.04 -21.37 3.51
CA ARG A 179 -12.14 -22.51 3.66
C ARG A 179 -11.28 -22.72 2.41
N ARG A 180 -11.89 -22.70 1.23
CA ARG A 180 -11.18 -22.89 -0.05
C ARG A 180 -10.21 -21.74 -0.32
N GLN A 181 -10.66 -20.50 -0.15
CA GLN A 181 -9.87 -19.30 -0.43
C GLN A 181 -8.69 -19.15 0.53
N LEU A 182 -8.85 -19.53 1.80
CA LEU A 182 -7.75 -19.54 2.76
C LEU A 182 -6.68 -20.57 2.38
N PHE A 183 -7.07 -21.79 2.02
CA PHE A 183 -6.14 -22.81 1.55
C PHE A 183 -5.38 -22.34 0.29
N GLN A 184 -6.11 -21.79 -0.69
CA GLN A 184 -5.54 -21.19 -1.90
C GLN A 184 -4.57 -20.03 -1.58
N ALA A 185 -4.86 -19.22 -0.57
CA ALA A 185 -3.97 -18.14 -0.14
C ALA A 185 -2.66 -18.70 0.46
N LEU A 186 -2.72 -19.78 1.25
CA LEU A 186 -1.52 -20.46 1.76
C LEU A 186 -0.68 -21.07 0.63
N GLU A 187 -1.31 -21.67 -0.38
CA GLU A 187 -0.62 -22.15 -1.59
C GLU A 187 0.01 -20.99 -2.37
N ALA A 188 -0.73 -19.89 -2.56
CA ALA A 188 -0.24 -18.70 -3.23
C ALA A 188 0.94 -18.05 -2.46
N LEU A 189 1.00 -18.19 -1.15
CA LEU A 189 2.11 -17.74 -0.32
C LEU A 189 3.27 -18.77 -0.23
N ASP A 190 3.30 -19.78 -1.10
CA ASP A 190 4.29 -20.88 -1.11
C ASP A 190 4.41 -21.64 0.23
N GLN A 191 3.37 -21.62 1.08
CA GLN A 191 3.48 -22.25 2.40
C GLN A 191 3.41 -23.79 2.34
N ALA A 192 3.02 -24.35 1.19
CA ALA A 192 2.89 -25.79 0.94
C ALA A 192 2.05 -26.53 2.01
N PRO A 193 0.78 -26.12 2.24
CA PRO A 193 -0.09 -26.80 3.18
C PRO A 193 -0.38 -28.26 2.76
N PRO A 194 -0.48 -29.21 3.71
CA PRO A 194 -0.92 -30.57 3.41
C PRO A 194 -2.31 -30.58 2.78
N GLN A 195 -2.55 -31.42 1.76
CA GLN A 195 -3.83 -31.43 1.02
C GLN A 195 -5.05 -31.75 1.89
N VAL A 196 -4.87 -32.52 2.97
CA VAL A 196 -5.90 -32.77 4.00
C VAL A 196 -6.44 -31.47 4.61
N LEU A 197 -5.61 -30.42 4.70
CA LEU A 197 -5.98 -29.13 5.27
C LEU A 197 -7.04 -28.40 4.42
N ALA A 198 -7.18 -28.73 3.13
CA ALA A 198 -8.16 -28.09 2.24
C ALA A 198 -9.62 -28.34 2.67
N SER A 199 -9.88 -29.46 3.36
CA SER A 199 -11.21 -29.80 3.90
C SER A 199 -11.41 -29.33 5.35
N GLU A 200 -10.36 -28.92 6.05
CA GLU A 200 -10.39 -28.51 7.44
C GLU A 200 -11.01 -27.12 7.66
N SER A 201 -11.49 -26.85 8.88
CA SER A 201 -12.06 -25.55 9.24
C SER A 201 -11.05 -24.41 9.06
N PRO A 202 -11.48 -23.16 8.75
CA PRO A 202 -10.57 -22.02 8.65
C PRO A 202 -9.69 -21.82 9.89
N ALA A 203 -10.22 -22.10 11.09
CA ALA A 203 -9.47 -22.04 12.34
C ALA A 203 -8.32 -23.06 12.36
N THR A 204 -8.58 -24.32 11.95
CA THR A 204 -7.55 -25.36 11.81
C THR A 204 -6.50 -24.96 10.78
N GLN A 205 -6.90 -24.40 9.63
CA GLN A 205 -5.96 -23.95 8.61
C GLN A 205 -5.05 -22.83 9.12
N LEU A 206 -5.61 -21.83 9.83
CA LEU A 206 -4.85 -20.73 10.43
C LEU A 206 -3.90 -21.24 11.52
N HIS A 207 -4.34 -22.17 12.37
CA HIS A 207 -3.49 -22.75 13.41
C HIS A 207 -2.29 -23.47 12.78
N TRP A 208 -2.52 -24.29 11.74
CA TRP A 208 -1.45 -24.92 10.99
C TRP A 208 -0.51 -23.88 10.36
N ALA A 209 -1.08 -22.83 9.75
CA ALA A 209 -0.30 -21.77 9.10
C ALA A 209 0.61 -21.04 10.08
N ILE A 210 0.12 -20.67 11.27
CA ILE A 210 0.93 -20.03 12.32
C ILE A 210 2.10 -20.93 12.74
N ALA A 211 1.83 -22.22 12.97
CA ALA A 211 2.85 -23.17 13.42
C ALA A 211 3.90 -23.51 12.34
N ASN A 212 3.56 -23.36 11.05
CA ASN A 212 4.39 -23.80 9.93
C ASN A 212 4.87 -22.67 9.03
N TRP A 213 4.53 -21.42 9.34
CA TRP A 213 4.87 -20.26 8.52
C TRP A 213 6.37 -20.15 8.31
N SER A 214 6.80 -20.03 7.06
CA SER A 214 8.20 -19.81 6.73
C SER A 214 8.35 -18.84 5.57
N LEU A 215 9.00 -17.71 5.86
CA LEU A 215 9.36 -16.72 4.85
C LEU A 215 10.33 -17.28 3.80
N GLN A 216 11.19 -18.22 4.19
CA GLN A 216 12.17 -18.82 3.27
C GLN A 216 11.52 -19.61 2.12
N ARG A 217 10.27 -20.05 2.28
CA ARG A 217 9.53 -20.71 1.21
C ARG A 217 8.96 -19.72 0.20
N LEU A 218 8.72 -18.47 0.61
CA LEU A 218 8.11 -17.46 -0.23
C LEU A 218 9.11 -17.01 -1.29
N ARG A 219 8.78 -17.28 -2.55
CA ARG A 219 9.61 -16.85 -3.69
C ARG A 219 9.41 -15.36 -4.01
N PRO A 220 10.49 -14.60 -4.30
CA PRO A 220 10.42 -13.18 -4.62
C PRO A 220 10.02 -12.93 -6.08
N THR A 221 8.87 -13.46 -6.49
CA THR A 221 8.30 -13.18 -7.81
C THR A 221 7.32 -12.02 -7.70
N ALA A 222 7.35 -11.07 -8.65
CA ALA A 222 6.48 -9.89 -8.57
C ALA A 222 4.98 -10.25 -8.65
N HIS A 223 4.68 -11.30 -9.42
CA HIS A 223 3.34 -11.74 -9.72
C HIS A 223 3.19 -13.24 -9.42
N ARG A 224 1.96 -13.62 -9.08
CA ARG A 224 1.55 -15.01 -8.87
C ARG A 224 0.22 -15.22 -9.56
N GLN A 225 0.11 -16.33 -10.29
CA GLN A 225 -1.16 -16.68 -10.91
C GLN A 225 -2.16 -17.11 -9.83
N THR A 226 -3.43 -16.77 -10.04
CA THR A 226 -4.52 -17.34 -9.27
C THR A 226 -4.48 -18.87 -9.35
N PRO A 227 -4.58 -19.60 -8.22
CA PRO A 227 -4.74 -21.05 -8.26
C PRO A 227 -5.94 -21.42 -9.13
N ALA A 228 -5.81 -22.46 -9.97
CA ALA A 228 -6.74 -22.85 -11.05
C ALA A 228 -8.18 -23.22 -10.61
N SER A 229 -8.56 -22.99 -9.35
CA SER A 229 -9.85 -23.35 -8.75
C SER A 229 -10.72 -22.16 -8.30
N MET A 230 -10.38 -20.93 -8.72
CA MET A 230 -11.34 -19.82 -8.74
C MET A 230 -12.20 -19.92 -10.01
N PRO A 231 -13.54 -19.99 -9.91
CA PRO A 231 -14.37 -20.04 -11.11
C PRO A 231 -14.18 -18.75 -11.91
N PRO A 232 -14.20 -18.81 -13.26
CA PRO A 232 -14.22 -17.62 -14.09
C PRO A 232 -15.48 -16.81 -13.78
N SER A 233 -15.35 -15.49 -13.84
CA SER A 233 -16.47 -14.56 -13.72
C SER A 233 -17.54 -14.89 -14.76
N THR A 234 -18.69 -15.39 -14.33
CA THR A 234 -19.87 -15.43 -15.20
C THR A 234 -20.35 -13.98 -15.37
N PRO A 235 -20.38 -13.42 -16.60
CA PRO A 235 -20.97 -12.10 -16.79
C PRO A 235 -22.47 -12.15 -16.41
N PRO A 236 -23.02 -11.07 -15.84
CA PRO A 236 -24.44 -11.03 -15.53
C PRO A 236 -25.26 -11.21 -16.80
N SER A 237 -26.15 -12.20 -16.76
CA SER A 237 -27.15 -12.45 -17.81
C SER A 237 -27.98 -11.18 -17.99
N ILE A 238 -27.86 -10.53 -19.14
CA ILE A 238 -28.78 -9.46 -19.54
C ILE A 238 -30.13 -10.14 -19.79
N PRO A 239 -31.21 -9.77 -19.06
CA PRO A 239 -32.53 -10.27 -19.41
C PRO A 239 -32.92 -9.67 -20.77
N THR A 240 -33.05 -10.52 -21.77
CA THR A 240 -33.78 -10.19 -23.00
C THR A 240 -35.25 -10.05 -22.62
N GLY A 241 -35.72 -8.81 -22.53
CA GLY A 241 -37.14 -8.51 -22.41
C GLY A 241 -37.80 -8.70 -23.77
N ASP A 242 -38.88 -9.50 -23.78
CA ASP A 242 -40.01 -9.35 -24.70
C ASP A 242 -40.95 -8.26 -24.17
#